data_AF-A0A3C1PVU2-F1
#
_entry.id   AF-A0A3C1PVU2-F1
#
_cell.length_a   1.000
_cell.length_b   1.000
_cell.length_c   1.000
_cell.angle_alpha   90.00
_cell.angle_beta   90.00
_cell.angle_gamma   90.00
#
_symmetry.space_group_name_H-M   'P 1'
#
loop_
_entity.id
_entity.type
_entity.pdbx_description
1 polymer ?
#
loop_
_entity_poly.entity_id
_entity_poly.type
_entity_poly.pdbx_seq_one_letter_code
_entity_poly.pdbx_strand_id
1 'polypeptide(L)'
;ICKSECDGRTVSIDLDLDTRIRPVNADLFETDYTDKIAPRVIDERIHFLMNDMLKDVVQRGTAKKAKTLKRSDLAGKTGTTNDQIDAWFNGYQKGIVASVWVGFDQPRTLGRSEFGGRAALPIWIEFMKHALKDVQEDVSQLPTGVVAARIDPETGAKAHASQNNTMREYFLLENPPRERLPETVIPAVDGKSLRTPQQLF
;
A
#
# COMPACT_ATOMS: atom_id res chain seq x y z
N ILE A 1 -8.63 29.59 14.79
CA ILE A 1 -9.19 29.84 16.15
C ILE A 1 -8.68 28.67 16.98
N CYS A 2 -7.70 28.77 17.88
CA CYS A 2 -7.38 29.85 18.79
C CYS A 2 -6.28 30.81 18.34
N LYS A 3 -6.58 32.09 18.54
CA LYS A 3 -5.62 33.16 18.86
C LYS A 3 -5.11 32.91 20.29
N SER A 4 -3.84 33.27 20.53
CA SER A 4 -3.24 33.64 21.82
C SER A 4 -3.88 33.11 23.12
N GLU A 5 -3.05 32.44 23.92
CA GLU A 5 -3.26 32.04 25.33
C GLU A 5 -3.87 30.64 25.55
N CYS A 6 -3.01 29.62 25.53
CA CYS A 6 -3.17 28.46 26.41
C CYS A 6 -2.12 28.58 27.52
N ASP A 7 -2.60 29.04 28.65
CA ASP A 7 -1.89 29.34 29.88
C ASP A 7 -1.40 28.06 30.57
N GLY A 8 -0.08 27.95 30.75
CA GLY A 8 0.55 27.43 31.97
C GLY A 8 0.26 26.02 32.49
N ARG A 9 -0.35 25.09 31.74
CA ARG A 9 -0.47 23.68 32.20
C ARG A 9 0.54 22.78 31.51
N THR A 10 1.69 22.62 32.16
CA THR A 10 2.67 21.59 31.83
C THR A 10 2.02 20.23 32.07
N VAL A 11 1.81 19.46 31.00
CA VAL A 11 1.53 18.03 31.09
C VAL A 11 2.85 17.38 31.53
N SER A 12 2.98 17.04 32.82
CA SER A 12 4.10 16.24 33.29
C SER A 12 3.91 14.81 32.80
N ILE A 13 4.66 14.44 31.77
CA ILE A 13 4.87 13.04 31.42
C ILE A 13 5.98 12.56 32.35
N ASP A 14 5.63 11.68 33.27
CA ASP A 14 6.58 11.02 34.15
C ASP A 14 7.35 9.96 33.34
N LEU A 15 8.53 10.34 32.86
CA LEU A 15 9.44 9.52 32.05
C LEU A 15 10.55 8.95 32.93
N ASP A 16 10.19 8.31 34.03
CA ASP A 16 11.13 7.59 34.90
C ASP A 16 11.43 6.18 34.36
N LEU A 17 11.76 6.08 33.06
CA LEU A 17 12.33 4.89 32.47
C LEU A 17 13.85 5.02 32.35
N ASP A 18 14.52 4.44 33.34
CA ASP A 18 15.88 3.88 33.31
C ASP A 18 17.01 4.87 32.90
N THR A 19 17.71 5.38 33.92
CA THR A 19 18.87 6.28 33.87
C THR A 19 20.14 5.71 33.21
N ARG A 20 20.03 4.62 32.44
CA ARG A 20 21.09 4.11 31.55
C ARG A 20 21.06 4.74 30.16
N ILE A 21 20.04 5.51 29.81
CA ILE A 21 19.97 6.25 28.55
C ILE A 21 20.63 7.62 28.76
N ARG A 22 21.69 7.88 27.98
CA ARG A 22 22.43 9.15 27.97
C ARG A 22 21.46 10.33 27.89
N PRO A 23 21.75 11.47 28.53
CA PRO A 23 20.90 12.65 28.41
C PRO A 23 20.79 12.98 26.92
N VAL A 24 19.58 12.88 26.39
CA VAL A 24 19.24 13.40 25.07
C VAL A 24 19.29 14.91 25.22
N ASN A 25 20.50 15.44 25.13
CA ASN A 25 20.70 16.84 24.80
C ASN A 25 19.93 17.11 23.50
N ALA A 26 19.33 18.29 23.45
CA ALA A 26 18.37 18.79 22.47
C ALA A 26 18.88 18.89 21.01
N ASP A 27 19.75 17.99 20.55
CA ASP A 27 20.37 17.96 19.22
C ASP A 27 19.59 17.15 18.18
N LEU A 28 18.57 16.37 18.57
CA LEU A 28 17.81 15.54 17.61
C LEU A 28 17.03 16.38 16.58
N PHE A 29 16.75 17.66 16.87
CA PHE A 29 16.09 18.58 15.94
C PHE A 29 17.05 19.57 15.26
N GLU A 30 18.33 19.60 15.65
CA GLU A 30 19.38 20.42 15.00
C GLU A 30 20.20 19.63 13.98
N THR A 31 19.87 18.36 13.74
CA THR A 31 20.58 17.59 12.71
C THR A 31 20.13 18.07 11.34
N ASP A 32 21.01 18.78 10.62
CA ASP A 32 20.79 19.14 9.23
C ASP A 32 20.81 17.88 8.35
N TYR A 33 19.62 17.33 8.10
CA TYR A 33 19.41 16.18 7.23
C TYR A 33 19.50 16.53 5.74
N THR A 34 19.70 17.80 5.36
CA THR A 34 19.72 18.20 3.95
C THR A 34 20.92 17.61 3.20
N ASP A 35 22.03 17.31 3.89
CA ASP A 35 23.25 16.78 3.29
C ASP A 35 23.32 15.24 3.21
N LYS A 36 22.37 14.52 3.81
CA LYS A 36 22.38 13.04 3.83
C LYS A 36 21.18 12.46 3.10
N ILE A 37 21.16 12.64 1.78
CA ILE A 37 20.21 11.97 0.91
C ILE A 37 20.54 10.48 0.89
N ALA A 38 19.57 9.64 1.27
CA ALA A 38 19.72 8.20 1.20
C ALA A 38 20.00 7.78 -0.26
N PRO A 39 20.97 6.88 -0.51
CA PRO A 39 21.21 6.39 -1.86
C PRO A 39 19.95 5.70 -2.39
N ARG A 40 19.70 5.86 -3.69
CA ARG A 40 18.59 5.16 -4.36
C ARG A 40 18.87 3.64 -4.32
N VAL A 41 18.01 2.90 -3.61
CA VAL A 41 18.15 1.44 -3.44
C VAL A 41 17.37 0.62 -4.48
N ILE A 42 16.45 1.24 -5.22
CA ILE A 42 15.60 0.60 -6.23
C ILE A 42 15.53 1.44 -7.51
N ASP A 43 15.45 0.76 -8.66
CA ASP A 43 15.18 1.38 -9.96
C ASP A 43 13.82 2.09 -9.94
N GLU A 44 13.73 3.25 -10.61
CA GLU A 44 12.51 4.06 -10.64
C GLU A 44 11.31 3.34 -11.26
N ARG A 45 11.55 2.45 -12.23
CA ARG A 45 10.52 1.61 -12.86
C ARG A 45 9.99 0.59 -11.86
N ILE A 46 10.87 -0.02 -11.07
CA ILE A 46 10.50 -0.96 -10.00
C ILE A 46 9.74 -0.23 -8.89
N HIS A 47 10.20 0.95 -8.49
CA HIS A 47 9.47 1.81 -7.55
C HIS A 47 8.06 2.13 -8.05
N PHE A 48 7.91 2.50 -9.33
CA PHE A 48 6.61 2.79 -9.93
C PHE A 48 5.68 1.56 -9.88
N LEU A 49 6.16 0.39 -10.28
CA LEU A 49 5.38 -0.85 -10.23
C LEU A 49 4.96 -1.21 -8.81
N MET A 50 5.87 -1.10 -7.83
CA MET A 50 5.53 -1.34 -6.42
C MET A 50 4.49 -0.35 -5.90
N ASN A 51 4.63 0.93 -6.25
CA ASN A 51 3.68 1.96 -5.86
C ASN A 51 2.30 1.69 -6.44
N ASP A 52 2.20 1.29 -7.71
CA ASP A 52 0.93 0.94 -8.35
C ASP A 52 0.27 -0.27 -7.65
N MET A 53 1.03 -1.33 -7.38
CA MET A 53 0.55 -2.48 -6.60
C MET A 53 0.08 -2.09 -5.18
N LEU A 54 0.75 -1.13 -4.52
CA LEU A 54 0.35 -0.66 -3.19
C LEU A 54 -0.86 0.28 -3.23
N LYS A 55 -1.07 1.02 -4.32
CA LYS A 55 -2.32 1.76 -4.56
C LYS A 55 -3.51 0.81 -4.69
N ASP A 56 -3.32 -0.37 -5.29
CA ASP A 56 -4.38 -1.36 -5.41
C ASP A 56 -4.90 -1.88 -4.08
N VAL A 57 -4.07 -1.93 -3.04
CA VAL A 57 -4.51 -2.29 -1.69
C VAL A 57 -5.61 -1.32 -1.21
N VAL A 58 -5.51 -0.05 -1.59
CA VAL A 58 -6.53 0.99 -1.33
C VAL A 58 -7.67 0.94 -2.36
N GLN A 59 -7.38 0.71 -3.63
CA GLN A 59 -8.43 0.78 -4.67
C GLN A 59 -9.38 -0.42 -4.66
N ARG A 60 -8.82 -1.62 -4.49
CA ARG A 60 -9.51 -2.91 -4.63
C ARG A 60 -9.20 -3.92 -3.52
N GLY A 61 -8.18 -3.68 -2.70
CA GLY A 61 -7.73 -4.61 -1.67
C GLY A 61 -8.26 -4.35 -0.25
N THR A 62 -7.46 -4.76 0.73
CA THR A 62 -7.82 -4.78 2.16
C THR A 62 -7.93 -3.40 2.79
N ALA A 63 -7.42 -2.35 2.16
CA ALA A 63 -7.46 -0.97 2.65
C ALA A 63 -8.52 -0.10 1.95
N LYS A 64 -9.53 -0.72 1.32
CA LYS A 64 -10.59 -0.04 0.56
C LYS A 64 -11.32 1.08 1.32
N LYS A 65 -11.35 1.02 2.66
CA LYS A 65 -11.93 2.10 3.48
C LYS A 65 -11.21 3.43 3.30
N ALA A 66 -9.92 3.47 2.94
CA ALA A 66 -9.21 4.73 2.72
C ALA A 66 -9.75 5.53 1.52
N LYS A 67 -10.57 4.92 0.64
CA LYS A 67 -11.27 5.64 -0.43
C LYS A 67 -12.25 6.71 0.08
N THR A 68 -12.61 6.70 1.36
CA THR A 68 -13.40 7.79 1.98
C THR A 68 -12.68 9.14 1.92
N LEU A 69 -11.35 9.15 1.80
CA LEU A 69 -10.54 10.35 1.58
C LEU A 69 -10.67 10.92 0.17
N LYS A 70 -11.30 10.18 -0.76
CA LYS A 70 -11.55 10.58 -2.16
C LYS A 70 -10.29 10.98 -2.94
N ARG A 71 -9.18 10.27 -2.70
CA ARG A 71 -7.90 10.45 -3.38
C ARG A 71 -7.48 9.16 -4.08
N SER A 72 -6.75 9.30 -5.18
CA SER A 72 -6.18 8.22 -5.99
C SER A 72 -4.66 8.04 -5.79
N ASP A 73 -4.01 8.97 -5.10
CA ASP A 73 -2.58 8.96 -4.81
C ASP A 73 -2.17 8.27 -3.51
N LEU A 74 -3.12 7.60 -2.84
CA LEU A 74 -2.87 6.88 -1.58
C LEU A 74 -2.45 5.43 -1.84
N ALA A 75 -1.40 5.00 -1.16
CA ALA A 75 -0.87 3.66 -1.22
C ALA A 75 -0.62 3.11 0.18
N GLY A 76 -0.62 1.80 0.35
CA GLY A 76 -0.27 1.21 1.64
C GLY A 76 -0.42 -0.29 1.70
N LYS A 77 -0.10 -0.85 2.87
CA LYS A 77 -0.15 -2.28 3.14
C LYS A 77 -0.72 -2.55 4.53
N THR A 78 -1.66 -3.48 4.59
CA THR A 78 -2.13 -4.05 5.86
C THR A 78 -1.17 -5.15 6.33
N GLY A 79 -0.87 -5.14 7.63
CA GLY A 79 -0.20 -6.23 8.34
C GLY A 79 -1.05 -6.71 9.51
N THR A 80 -0.99 -8.00 9.84
CA THR A 80 -1.58 -8.56 11.06
C THR A 80 -0.71 -9.73 11.49
N THR A 81 -0.31 -9.76 12.76
CA THR A 81 0.45 -10.91 13.29
C THR A 81 -0.47 -12.11 13.50
N ASN A 82 0.12 -13.29 13.70
CA ASN A 82 -0.62 -14.50 14.05
C ASN A 82 -1.50 -14.24 15.30
N ASP A 83 -2.63 -14.93 15.40
CA ASP A 83 -3.59 -14.79 16.51
C ASP A 83 -4.19 -13.38 16.71
N GLN A 84 -3.99 -12.48 15.74
CA GLN A 84 -4.49 -11.10 15.75
C GLN A 84 -4.01 -10.34 16.99
N ILE A 85 -2.75 -10.50 17.38
CA ILE A 85 -2.17 -9.78 18.53
C ILE A 85 -1.84 -8.34 18.15
N ASP A 86 -1.35 -8.14 16.92
CA ASP A 86 -0.98 -6.84 16.38
C ASP A 86 -1.67 -6.58 15.05
N ALA A 87 -2.20 -5.38 14.90
CA ALA A 87 -2.74 -4.87 13.65
C ALA A 87 -1.92 -3.68 13.17
N TRP A 88 -1.45 -3.75 11.92
CA TRP A 88 -0.64 -2.70 11.31
C TRP A 88 -1.32 -2.16 10.05
N PHE A 89 -1.21 -0.85 9.85
CA PHE A 89 -1.38 -0.24 8.55
C PHE A 89 -0.25 0.74 8.29
N ASN A 90 0.51 0.47 7.23
CA ASN A 90 1.57 1.35 6.75
C ASN A 90 1.08 1.96 5.45
N GLY A 91 0.84 3.26 5.45
CA GLY A 91 0.32 3.96 4.28
C GLY A 91 1.06 5.27 4.04
N TYR A 92 1.02 5.72 2.80
CA TYR A 92 1.68 6.95 2.41
C TYR A 92 0.95 7.65 1.27
N GLN A 93 1.28 8.93 1.15
CA GLN A 93 1.09 9.80 0.01
C GLN A 93 2.48 10.39 -0.33
N LYS A 94 2.71 10.86 -1.56
CA LYS A 94 3.99 11.48 -1.95
C LYS A 94 4.33 12.70 -1.07
N GLY A 95 5.17 12.46 -0.06
CA GLY A 95 5.65 13.46 0.90
C GLY A 95 5.26 13.18 2.35
N ILE A 96 4.29 12.29 2.59
CA ILE A 96 3.83 11.92 3.93
C ILE A 96 3.73 10.40 4.04
N VAL A 97 4.47 9.82 4.98
CA VAL A 97 4.33 8.43 5.40
C VAL A 97 3.78 8.39 6.82
N ALA A 98 2.84 7.47 7.07
CA ALA A 98 2.33 7.21 8.40
C ALA A 98 2.13 5.71 8.61
N SER A 99 2.55 5.26 9.78
CA SER A 99 2.42 3.88 10.23
C SER A 99 1.58 3.87 11.50
N VAL A 100 0.52 3.05 11.48
CA VAL A 100 -0.33 2.82 12.66
C VAL A 100 -0.18 1.38 13.08
N TRP A 101 0.09 1.20 14.36
CA TRP A 101 0.02 -0.07 15.06
C TRP A 101 -1.07 -0.02 16.11
N VAL A 102 -1.79 -1.12 16.28
CA VAL A 102 -2.73 -1.35 17.36
C VAL A 102 -2.41 -2.70 17.97
N GLY A 103 -2.23 -2.72 19.28
CA GLY A 103 -1.93 -3.88 20.10
C GLY A 103 -2.17 -3.55 21.57
N PHE A 104 -1.99 -4.55 22.43
CA PHE A 104 -2.00 -4.36 23.88
C PHE A 104 -0.56 -4.40 24.41
N ASP A 105 -0.28 -3.64 25.47
CA ASP A 105 1.04 -3.64 26.13
C ASP A 105 1.46 -5.04 26.60
N GLN A 106 0.49 -5.83 27.05
CA GLN A 106 0.66 -7.27 27.30
C GLN A 106 0.06 -8.05 26.13
N PRO A 107 0.84 -8.91 25.43
CA PRO A 107 0.38 -9.62 24.25
C PRO A 107 -0.88 -10.42 24.53
N ARG A 108 -1.98 -10.01 23.88
CA ARG A 108 -3.26 -10.71 23.89
C ARG A 108 -3.96 -10.44 22.57
N THR A 109 -4.86 -11.33 22.18
CA THR A 109 -5.63 -11.15 20.95
C THR A 109 -6.44 -9.84 20.98
N LEU A 110 -6.45 -9.12 19.87
CA LEU A 110 -7.33 -7.96 19.62
C LEU A 110 -8.79 -8.36 19.49
N GLY A 111 -9.07 -9.65 19.30
CA GLY A 111 -10.40 -10.20 19.09
C GLY A 111 -10.63 -10.60 17.65
N ARG A 112 -11.68 -11.40 17.45
CA ARG A 112 -12.01 -11.93 16.12
C ARG A 112 -12.27 -10.78 15.16
N SER A 113 -11.58 -10.82 14.02
CA SER A 113 -11.70 -9.84 12.92
C SER A 113 -10.99 -8.50 13.13
N GLU A 114 -10.16 -8.33 14.16
CA GLU A 114 -9.36 -7.11 14.34
C GLU A 114 -8.04 -7.18 13.56
N PHE A 115 -8.16 -7.10 12.22
CA PHE A 115 -7.03 -7.03 11.29
C PHE A 115 -6.58 -5.59 11.06
N GLY A 116 -5.44 -5.41 10.39
CA GLY A 116 -4.90 -4.09 10.02
C GLY A 116 -5.91 -3.15 9.34
N GLY A 117 -6.78 -3.68 8.47
CA GLY A 117 -7.83 -2.89 7.80
C GLY A 117 -9.04 -2.50 8.68
N ARG A 118 -9.15 -3.04 9.89
CA ARG A 118 -10.26 -2.79 10.82
C ARG A 118 -9.82 -2.04 12.08
N ALA A 119 -8.68 -2.42 12.66
CA ALA A 119 -8.14 -1.78 13.86
C ALA A 119 -7.27 -0.56 13.53
N ALA A 120 -6.24 -0.73 12.68
CA ALA A 120 -5.23 0.30 12.43
C ALA A 120 -5.65 1.32 11.35
N LEU A 121 -6.27 0.85 10.27
CA LEU A 121 -6.61 1.70 9.11
C LEU A 121 -7.52 2.91 9.44
N PRO A 122 -8.58 2.81 10.26
CA PRO A 122 -9.41 3.97 10.59
C PRO A 122 -8.64 5.10 11.26
N ILE A 123 -7.69 4.78 12.14
CA ILE A 123 -6.82 5.77 12.80
C ILE A 123 -5.94 6.47 11.76
N TRP A 124 -5.37 5.70 10.83
CA TRP A 124 -4.57 6.26 9.74
C TRP A 124 -5.40 7.19 8.85
N ILE A 125 -6.65 6.82 8.54
CA ILE A 125 -7.56 7.66 7.74
C ILE A 125 -7.83 8.99 8.43
N GLU A 126 -8.13 8.98 9.73
CA GLU A 126 -8.39 10.22 10.47
C GLU A 126 -7.15 11.12 10.54
N PHE A 127 -5.95 10.55 10.71
CA PHE A 127 -4.71 11.32 10.62
C PHE A 127 -4.52 11.95 9.24
N MET A 128 -4.61 11.14 8.18
CA MET A 128 -4.35 11.60 6.81
C MET A 128 -5.40 12.59 6.31
N LYS A 129 -6.64 12.49 6.78
CA LYS A 129 -7.69 13.48 6.51
C LYS A 129 -7.28 14.90 6.90
N HIS A 130 -6.54 15.05 8.00
CA HIS A 130 -6.03 16.34 8.46
C HIS A 130 -4.69 16.67 7.79
N ALA A 131 -3.78 15.70 7.71
CA ALA A 131 -2.44 15.91 7.15
C ALA A 131 -2.46 16.28 5.65
N LEU A 132 -3.44 15.80 4.89
CA LEU A 132 -3.55 16.04 3.44
C LEU A 132 -4.47 17.21 3.05
N LYS A 133 -5.02 17.96 4.00
CA LYS A 133 -6.04 18.99 3.71
C LYS A 133 -5.62 19.98 2.63
N ASP A 134 -4.36 20.40 2.66
CA ASP A 134 -3.80 21.41 1.74
C ASP A 134 -2.71 20.81 0.81
N VAL A 135 -2.66 19.47 0.71
CA VAL A 135 -1.69 18.75 -0.12
C VAL A 135 -2.33 18.40 -1.46
N GLN A 136 -1.73 18.90 -2.55
CA GLN A 136 -2.13 18.57 -3.93
C GLN A 136 -2.06 17.06 -4.18
N GLU A 137 -2.97 16.55 -5.01
CA GLU A 137 -2.95 15.14 -5.40
C GLU A 137 -1.82 14.86 -6.39
N ASP A 138 -0.99 13.85 -6.10
CA ASP A 138 0.10 13.50 -7.00
C ASP A 138 -0.38 12.64 -8.18
N VAL A 139 -0.13 13.13 -9.38
CA VAL A 139 -0.29 12.36 -10.62
C VAL A 139 1.10 11.90 -11.05
N SER A 140 1.52 10.74 -10.53
CA SER A 140 2.83 10.17 -10.86
C SER A 140 2.93 9.92 -12.37
N GLN A 141 4.02 10.37 -12.99
CA GLN A 141 4.28 10.14 -14.40
C GLN A 141 4.76 8.70 -14.64
N LEU A 142 4.41 8.14 -15.80
CA LEU A 142 4.88 6.81 -16.21
C LEU A 142 6.38 6.89 -16.57
N PRO A 143 7.26 6.13 -15.90
CA PRO A 143 8.69 6.13 -16.23
C PRO A 143 8.96 5.53 -17.61
N THR A 144 10.06 5.96 -18.24
CA THR A 144 10.52 5.34 -19.49
C THR A 144 10.85 3.87 -19.25
N GLY A 145 10.48 3.00 -20.19
CA GLY A 145 10.68 1.56 -20.07
C GLY A 145 9.62 0.84 -19.21
N VAL A 146 8.54 1.53 -18.81
CA VAL A 146 7.32 0.91 -18.27
C VAL A 146 6.21 1.00 -19.33
N VAL A 147 5.49 -0.10 -19.54
CA VAL A 147 4.37 -0.19 -20.48
C VAL A 147 3.10 -0.59 -19.77
N ALA A 148 1.96 -0.07 -20.23
CA ALA A 148 0.64 -0.50 -19.77
C ALA A 148 0.08 -1.56 -20.72
N ALA A 149 -0.45 -2.65 -20.17
CA ALA A 149 -1.11 -3.70 -20.94
C ALA A 149 -2.46 -4.08 -20.31
N ARG A 150 -3.40 -4.52 -21.15
CA ARG A 150 -4.61 -5.19 -20.66
C ARG A 150 -4.31 -6.66 -20.47
N ILE A 151 -4.60 -7.17 -19.28
CA ILE A 151 -4.46 -8.57 -18.94
C ILE A 151 -5.82 -9.16 -18.53
N ASP A 152 -5.89 -10.46 -18.67
CA ASP A 152 -6.93 -11.28 -18.08
C ASP A 152 -6.66 -11.40 -16.56
N PRO A 153 -7.61 -11.01 -15.70
CA PRO A 153 -7.40 -10.96 -14.24
C PRO A 153 -7.24 -12.34 -13.59
N GLU A 154 -7.67 -13.41 -14.24
CA GLU A 154 -7.59 -14.77 -13.70
C GLU A 154 -6.25 -15.42 -14.05
N THR A 155 -5.79 -15.22 -15.28
CA THR A 155 -4.58 -15.88 -15.80
C THR A 155 -3.32 -15.02 -15.73
N GLY A 156 -3.47 -13.70 -15.64
CA GLY A 156 -2.37 -12.73 -15.76
C GLY A 156 -1.77 -12.62 -17.18
N ALA A 157 -2.34 -13.35 -18.15
CA ALA A 157 -1.92 -13.29 -19.54
C ALA A 157 -2.51 -12.07 -20.24
N LYS A 158 -1.90 -11.68 -21.37
CA LYS A 158 -2.41 -10.60 -22.22
C LYS A 158 -3.85 -10.88 -22.65
N ALA A 159 -4.71 -9.88 -22.51
CA ALA A 159 -6.13 -10.00 -22.84
C ALA A 159 -6.39 -9.98 -24.36
N HIS A 160 -7.44 -10.68 -24.79
CA HIS A 160 -7.92 -10.56 -26.17
C HIS A 160 -8.57 -9.20 -26.43
N ALA A 161 -8.51 -8.73 -27.68
CA ALA A 161 -9.13 -7.47 -28.09
C ALA A 161 -10.65 -7.42 -27.80
N SER A 162 -11.34 -8.56 -27.88
CA SER A 162 -12.78 -8.70 -27.62
C SER A 162 -13.15 -9.13 -26.20
N GLN A 163 -12.17 -9.26 -25.29
CA GLN A 163 -12.44 -9.67 -23.92
C GLN A 163 -13.03 -8.53 -23.09
N ASN A 164 -14.16 -8.78 -22.44
CA ASN A 164 -14.85 -7.76 -21.64
C ASN A 164 -14.28 -7.64 -20.22
N ASN A 165 -13.91 -8.76 -19.58
CA ASN A 165 -13.33 -8.75 -18.24
C ASN A 165 -11.79 -8.65 -18.33
N THR A 166 -11.29 -7.43 -18.42
CA THR A 166 -9.84 -7.14 -18.49
C THR A 166 -9.46 -6.13 -17.43
N MET A 167 -8.22 -6.19 -16.98
CA MET A 167 -7.62 -5.20 -16.10
C MET A 167 -6.39 -4.60 -16.75
N ARG A 168 -6.17 -3.30 -16.54
CA ARG A 168 -4.96 -2.63 -16.99
C ARG A 168 -3.91 -2.73 -15.89
N GLU A 169 -2.75 -3.25 -16.24
CA GLU A 169 -1.59 -3.36 -15.35
C GLU A 169 -0.34 -2.82 -16.04
N TYR A 170 0.68 -2.51 -15.26
CA TYR A 170 1.96 -2.01 -15.74
C TYR A 170 3.06 -3.07 -15.67
N PHE A 171 3.95 -3.05 -16.65
CA PHE A 171 5.03 -4.01 -16.81
C PHE A 171 6.31 -3.29 -17.22
N LEU A 172 7.46 -3.91 -16.91
CA LEU A 172 8.71 -3.49 -17.55
C LEU A 172 8.64 -3.84 -19.04
N LEU A 173 9.17 -2.96 -19.90
CA LEU A 173 9.20 -3.17 -21.35
C LEU A 173 9.88 -4.50 -21.72
N GLU A 174 10.94 -4.85 -21.00
CA GLU A 174 11.68 -6.10 -21.15
C GLU A 174 10.95 -7.34 -20.60
N ASN A 175 9.91 -7.16 -19.78
CA ASN A 175 9.13 -8.24 -19.15
C ASN A 175 7.62 -8.02 -19.34
N PRO A 176 7.10 -8.06 -20.59
CA PRO A 176 5.67 -7.89 -20.86
C PRO A 176 4.85 -9.06 -20.30
N PRO A 177 3.51 -8.91 -20.19
CA PRO A 177 2.65 -10.01 -19.77
C PRO A 177 2.80 -11.19 -20.74
N ARG A 178 2.68 -12.41 -20.20
CA ARG A 178 2.73 -13.62 -21.01
C ARG A 178 1.64 -13.60 -22.06
N GLU A 179 1.98 -14.05 -23.27
CA GLU A 179 0.99 -14.35 -24.28
C GLU A 179 0.13 -15.53 -23.80
N ARG A 180 -1.15 -15.53 -24.16
CA ARG A 180 -2.04 -16.64 -23.83
C ARG A 180 -1.64 -17.85 -24.67
N LEU A 181 -1.69 -19.04 -24.07
CA LEU A 181 -1.54 -20.28 -24.83
C LEU A 181 -2.69 -20.42 -25.83
N PRO A 182 -2.45 -20.92 -27.06
CA PRO A 182 -3.51 -21.14 -28.02
C PRO A 182 -4.55 -22.11 -27.44
N GLU A 183 -5.82 -21.71 -27.46
CA GLU A 183 -6.93 -22.58 -27.07
C GLU A 183 -6.95 -23.76 -28.05
N THR A 184 -6.49 -24.93 -27.62
CA THR A 184 -6.47 -26.11 -28.49
C THR A 184 -7.90 -26.61 -28.61
N VAL A 185 -8.56 -26.28 -29.72
CA VAL A 185 -9.86 -26.87 -30.07
C VAL A 185 -9.60 -28.29 -30.50
N ILE A 186 -9.75 -29.25 -29.59
CA ILE A 186 -9.79 -30.66 -29.97
C ILE A 186 -11.18 -30.89 -30.58
N PRO A 187 -11.29 -31.23 -31.89
CA PRO A 187 -12.58 -31.61 -32.44
C PRO A 187 -13.05 -32.87 -31.73
N ALA A 188 -14.12 -32.75 -30.93
CA ALA A 188 -14.75 -33.90 -30.34
C ALA A 188 -15.42 -34.72 -31.44
N VAL A 189 -15.24 -36.03 -31.41
CA VAL A 189 -15.77 -36.99 -32.39
C VAL A 189 -17.31 -36.95 -32.46
N ASP A 190 -17.98 -36.40 -31.44
CA ASP A 190 -19.45 -36.34 -31.32
C ASP A 190 -20.06 -34.93 -31.52
N GLY A 191 -19.33 -34.00 -32.16
CA GLY A 191 -19.87 -32.68 -32.51
C GLY A 191 -20.05 -31.69 -31.35
N LYS A 192 -19.63 -32.04 -30.13
CA LYS A 192 -19.59 -31.13 -28.98
C LYS A 192 -18.14 -30.72 -28.67
N SER A 193 -17.72 -29.54 -29.11
CA SER A 193 -16.40 -28.97 -28.79
C SER A 193 -16.12 -29.02 -27.28
N LEU A 194 -15.16 -29.83 -26.85
CA LEU A 194 -14.65 -29.84 -25.48
C LEU A 194 -13.53 -28.80 -25.38
N ARG A 195 -13.76 -27.75 -24.59
CA ARG A 195 -12.71 -26.80 -24.20
C ARG A 195 -12.04 -27.32 -22.94
N THR A 196 -10.80 -27.79 -23.05
CA THR A 196 -10.00 -28.22 -21.88
C THR A 196 -8.81 -27.27 -21.70
N PRO A 197 -8.59 -26.75 -20.48
CA PRO A 197 -7.31 -26.12 -20.13
C PRO A 197 -6.20 -27.17 -20.18
N GLN A 198 -5.10 -26.90 -20.89
CA GLN A 198 -3.92 -27.77 -20.95
C GLN A 198 -3.10 -27.75 -19.65
N GLN A 199 -3.69 -28.19 -18.53
CA GLN A 199 -2.94 -28.59 -17.34
C GLN A 199 -3.28 -30.03 -16.99
N LEU A 200 -2.76 -30.95 -17.79
CA LEU A 200 -2.39 -32.30 -17.40
C LEU A 200 -1.09 -32.56 -18.16
N PHE A 201 -0.07 -33.00 -17.41
CA PHE A 201 1.36 -33.12 -17.74
C PHE A 201 2.21 -31.88 -17.44
#